data_AF-A0A2V6MT03-F1
#
_entry.id   AF-A0A2V6MT03-F1
#
_cell.length_a   1.000
_cell.length_b   1.000
_cell.length_c   1.000
_cell.angle_alpha   90.00
_cell.angle_beta   90.00
_cell.angle_gamma   90.00
#
_symmetry.space_group_name_H-M   'P 1'
#
loop_
_entity.id
_entity.type
_entity.pdbx_description
1 polymer ?
#
loop_
_entity_poly.entity_id
_entity_poly.type
_entity_poly.pdbx_seq_one_letter_code
_entity_poly.pdbx_strand_id
1 'polypeptide(L)'
;MLKPKIRLFASILGTAAILCAPLLVQAANPYQSRNMHFGVSGGNVNDISSAFCCSGTLGSLLHAGTTQYILSNNHILARQDQATPGEDISQPGLIDNGCRPATIVADFTRAVKLGNNVDCAIAQVKPGTMDSTGFIQGIGTISSVVKAPSVGLAVEKSGRTTGTTTGTIGSIHTSVNVQYQIRCGQGKKYVISYTNQVIINSSSFSAGGDSGSLIVSNNSCHQPVALLFAGSSSTTIGNPIGEVLSKLGGGLSFVGGTCSVTTASAQAQELSGVQSFDLPQQAVDHARRVLEQNRHDLMSRPGVLGVGLGATEDNSTPAILVYVDQTSSVQPQLPQDIDRVPIRIIFTDPFIAY
;
A
#
# COMPACT_ATOMS: atom_id res chain seq x y z
N MET A 1 65.36 -65.64 7.20
CA MET A 1 66.23 -64.96 6.23
C MET A 1 65.53 -63.71 5.71
N LEU A 2 66.25 -62.58 5.76
CA LEU A 2 66.07 -61.28 5.08
C LEU A 2 64.75 -60.47 5.16
N LYS A 3 64.79 -59.47 6.06
CA LYS A 3 64.34 -58.04 6.02
C LYS A 3 63.95 -57.41 4.66
N PRO A 4 63.36 -56.18 4.62
CA PRO A 4 62.31 -55.58 5.44
C PRO A 4 61.31 -54.67 4.65
N LYS A 5 60.32 -54.12 5.39
CA LYS A 5 59.34 -53.09 4.99
C LYS A 5 59.99 -51.72 4.71
N ILE A 6 59.50 -51.01 3.68
CA ILE A 6 59.52 -49.54 3.58
C ILE A 6 58.11 -49.11 3.15
N ARG A 7 57.34 -48.52 4.06
CA ARG A 7 56.17 -47.70 3.71
C ARG A 7 56.45 -46.29 4.19
N LEU A 8 56.50 -45.39 3.22
CA LEU A 8 56.79 -43.98 3.36
C LEU A 8 55.70 -43.30 4.21
N PHE A 9 56.09 -42.76 5.36
CA PHE A 9 55.27 -41.79 6.11
C PHE A 9 55.42 -40.43 5.43
N ALA A 10 54.34 -39.91 4.85
CA ALA A 10 54.25 -38.50 4.49
C ALA A 10 53.49 -37.77 5.59
N SER A 11 54.23 -37.08 6.45
CA SER A 11 53.71 -36.13 7.44
C SER A 11 53.23 -34.87 6.73
N ILE A 12 51.91 -34.73 6.58
CA ILE A 12 51.29 -33.46 6.18
C ILE A 12 51.21 -32.59 7.43
N LEU A 13 52.16 -31.67 7.54
CA LEU A 13 52.20 -30.62 8.56
C LEU A 13 51.00 -29.69 8.33
N GLY A 14 50.16 -29.55 9.35
CA GLY A 14 49.03 -28.64 9.35
C GLY A 14 49.47 -27.18 9.27
N THR A 15 48.86 -26.44 8.37
CA THR A 15 48.67 -24.99 8.49
C THR A 15 47.19 -24.73 8.39
N ALA A 16 46.52 -24.67 9.54
CA ALA A 16 45.17 -24.13 9.62
C ALA A 16 45.29 -22.62 9.39
N ALA A 17 45.24 -22.21 8.13
CA ALA A 17 44.98 -20.82 7.78
C ALA A 17 43.55 -20.51 8.21
N ILE A 18 43.40 -19.91 9.39
CA ILE A 18 42.14 -19.28 9.79
C ILE A 18 41.95 -18.11 8.83
N LEU A 19 41.27 -18.36 7.71
CA LEU A 19 40.67 -17.30 6.90
C LEU A 19 39.62 -16.65 7.77
N CYS A 20 40.01 -15.58 8.46
CA CYS A 20 39.08 -14.62 9.03
C CYS A 20 38.49 -13.83 7.84
N ALA A 21 37.59 -14.46 7.09
CA ALA A 21 36.74 -13.73 6.17
C ALA A 21 35.84 -12.83 7.03
N PRO A 22 35.81 -11.50 6.81
CA PRO A 22 34.81 -10.68 7.46
C PRO A 22 33.45 -11.25 7.05
N LEU A 23 32.69 -11.73 8.03
CA LEU A 23 31.27 -11.96 7.88
C LEU A 23 30.70 -10.60 7.45
N LEU A 24 30.43 -10.45 6.15
CA LEU A 24 29.56 -9.41 5.65
C LEU A 24 28.21 -9.70 6.30
N VAL A 25 27.98 -9.10 7.46
CA VAL A 25 26.65 -9.03 8.06
C VAL A 25 25.85 -8.18 7.08
N GLN A 26 25.11 -8.85 6.21
CA GLN A 26 24.16 -8.17 5.35
C GLN A 26 23.21 -7.43 6.28
N ALA A 27 23.25 -6.09 6.22
CA ALA A 27 22.40 -5.26 7.06
C ALA A 27 20.95 -5.74 6.87
N ALA A 28 20.28 -6.07 7.97
CA ALA A 28 18.92 -6.57 7.90
C ALA A 28 18.04 -5.53 7.19
N ASN A 29 17.17 -5.99 6.29
CA ASN A 29 16.26 -5.11 5.56
C ASN A 29 15.41 -4.30 6.56
N PRO A 30 15.51 -2.96 6.61
CA PRO A 30 14.82 -2.16 7.62
C PRO A 30 13.29 -2.22 7.48
N TYR A 31 12.75 -2.63 6.33
CA TYR A 31 11.30 -2.75 6.13
C TYR A 31 10.74 -4.08 6.64
N GLN A 32 11.59 -5.07 6.91
CA GLN A 32 11.22 -6.44 7.31
C GLN A 32 11.79 -6.85 8.67
N SER A 33 12.75 -6.10 9.20
CA SER A 33 13.35 -6.35 10.51
C SER A 33 12.72 -5.49 11.62
N ARG A 34 12.99 -5.87 12.88
CA ARG A 34 12.48 -5.14 14.04
C ARG A 34 13.01 -3.70 14.04
N ASN A 35 12.11 -2.73 14.08
CA ASN A 35 12.38 -1.33 14.39
C ASN A 35 11.08 -0.63 14.81
N MET A 36 11.17 0.57 15.38
CA MET A 36 10.00 1.27 15.94
C MET A 36 9.21 2.12 14.93
N HIS A 37 9.58 2.15 13.65
CA HIS A 37 8.95 3.03 12.66
C HIS A 37 7.67 2.42 12.07
N PHE A 38 6.91 3.24 11.35
CA PHE A 38 5.80 2.82 10.50
C PHE A 38 6.26 2.63 9.04
N GLY A 39 5.40 2.13 8.16
CA GLY A 39 5.78 1.75 6.79
C GLY A 39 6.61 0.46 6.72
N VAL A 40 6.54 -0.38 7.76
CA VAL A 40 7.32 -1.61 7.90
C VAL A 40 6.43 -2.82 8.16
N SER A 41 7.00 -4.01 8.04
CA SER A 41 6.34 -5.29 8.26
C SER A 41 5.60 -5.37 9.59
N GLY A 42 4.36 -5.81 9.55
CA GLY A 42 3.59 -6.21 10.73
C GLY A 42 2.25 -6.82 10.34
N GLY A 43 1.53 -7.33 11.34
CA GLY A 43 0.24 -7.96 11.13
C GLY A 43 -0.27 -8.66 12.38
N ASN A 44 -1.49 -9.18 12.28
CA ASN A 44 -2.11 -9.98 13.34
C ASN A 44 -1.41 -11.33 13.48
N VAL A 45 -1.02 -11.70 14.70
CA VAL A 45 -0.26 -12.94 14.95
C VAL A 45 -1.06 -14.22 14.72
N ASN A 46 -2.38 -14.11 14.61
CA ASN A 46 -3.29 -15.21 14.32
C ASN A 46 -3.59 -15.37 12.82
N ASP A 47 -3.00 -14.54 11.94
CA ASP A 47 -3.14 -14.69 10.49
C ASP A 47 -2.19 -15.75 9.93
N ILE A 48 -2.43 -16.98 10.40
CA ILE A 48 -1.59 -18.15 10.16
C ILE A 48 -2.45 -19.42 10.07
N SER A 49 -2.00 -20.33 9.22
CA SER A 49 -2.47 -21.71 9.10
C SER A 49 -1.28 -22.66 9.18
N SER A 50 -1.52 -23.97 9.05
CA SER A 50 -0.44 -24.97 9.01
C SER A 50 0.51 -24.81 7.81
N ALA A 51 0.10 -24.10 6.75
CA ALA A 51 0.87 -24.00 5.51
C ALA A 51 1.24 -22.55 5.12
N PHE A 52 0.57 -21.54 5.67
CA PHE A 52 0.73 -20.14 5.27
C PHE A 52 0.68 -19.22 6.49
N CYS A 53 1.49 -18.15 6.46
CA CYS A 53 1.41 -17.04 7.40
C CYS A 53 1.53 -15.73 6.65
N CYS A 54 0.99 -14.66 7.24
CA CYS A 54 0.64 -13.46 6.48
C CYS A 54 1.07 -12.21 7.22
N SER A 55 1.50 -11.23 6.44
CA SER A 55 1.97 -9.94 6.93
C SER A 55 1.70 -8.89 5.88
N GLY A 56 1.39 -7.69 6.35
CA GLY A 56 1.34 -6.51 5.54
C GLY A 56 2.26 -5.45 6.12
N THR A 57 1.78 -4.22 6.07
CA THR A 57 2.49 -3.05 6.53
C THR A 57 1.73 -2.38 7.68
N LEU A 58 2.44 -2.03 8.75
CA LEU A 58 1.94 -1.11 9.78
C LEU A 58 2.08 0.31 9.23
N GLY A 59 1.00 0.85 8.66
CA GLY A 59 1.06 2.00 7.75
C GLY A 59 1.44 3.32 8.38
N SER A 60 0.75 3.69 9.45
CA SER A 60 0.90 5.02 10.08
C SER A 60 0.30 5.05 11.48
N LEU A 61 0.52 6.17 12.17
CA LEU A 61 0.03 6.42 13.51
C LEU A 61 -1.16 7.38 13.50
N LEU A 62 -2.25 6.96 14.12
CA LEU A 62 -3.41 7.78 14.44
C LEU A 62 -3.47 8.01 15.95
N HIS A 63 -4.24 9.01 16.38
CA HIS A 63 -4.60 9.19 17.78
C HIS A 63 -6.05 9.62 17.95
N ALA A 64 -6.62 9.28 19.10
CA ALA A 64 -7.87 9.85 19.62
C ALA A 64 -7.63 10.24 21.08
N GLY A 65 -7.60 11.54 21.36
CA GLY A 65 -7.12 12.04 22.65
C GLY A 65 -5.66 11.63 22.88
N THR A 66 -5.39 10.96 23.99
CA THR A 66 -4.05 10.46 24.37
C THR A 66 -3.75 9.05 23.86
N THR A 67 -4.74 8.34 23.30
CA THR A 67 -4.56 6.95 22.85
C THR A 67 -4.09 6.93 21.41
N GLN A 68 -3.02 6.16 21.15
CA GLN A 68 -2.42 5.99 19.83
C GLN A 68 -2.80 4.66 19.20
N TYR A 69 -2.99 4.67 17.89
CA TYR A 69 -3.42 3.53 17.11
C TYR A 69 -2.56 3.37 15.85
N ILE A 70 -2.18 2.14 15.54
CA ILE A 70 -1.62 1.78 14.24
C ILE A 70 -2.77 1.69 13.24
N LEU A 71 -2.66 2.39 12.11
CA LEU A 71 -3.54 2.23 10.95
C LEU A 71 -2.92 1.23 9.95
N SER A 72 -3.72 0.29 9.49
CA SER A 72 -3.39 -0.62 8.38
C SER A 72 -4.70 -1.14 7.75
N ASN A 73 -4.65 -2.15 6.89
CA ASN A 73 -5.83 -2.75 6.29
C ASN A 73 -6.56 -3.71 7.24
N ASN A 74 -7.85 -3.92 6.99
CA ASN A 74 -8.64 -4.96 7.65
C ASN A 74 -8.03 -6.33 7.39
N HIS A 75 -7.67 -6.64 6.15
CA HIS A 75 -7.08 -7.94 5.85
C HIS A 75 -5.68 -8.15 6.46
N ILE A 76 -5.06 -7.13 7.07
CA ILE A 76 -3.75 -7.23 7.75
C ILE A 76 -3.90 -7.29 9.28
N LEU A 77 -4.76 -6.49 9.89
CA LEU A 77 -4.93 -6.46 11.35
C LEU A 77 -6.14 -7.24 11.84
N ALA A 78 -7.17 -7.38 11.00
CA ALA A 78 -8.46 -7.93 11.37
C ALA A 78 -8.74 -9.31 10.76
N ARG A 79 -7.74 -9.91 10.08
CA ARG A 79 -7.84 -11.24 9.47
C ARG A 79 -9.08 -11.39 8.59
N GLN A 80 -9.39 -10.34 7.81
CA GLN A 80 -10.59 -10.27 6.97
C GLN A 80 -11.89 -10.44 7.77
N ASP A 81 -12.13 -9.52 8.70
CA ASP A 81 -13.27 -9.52 9.63
C ASP A 81 -13.33 -10.69 10.63
N GLN A 82 -12.29 -11.52 10.73
CA GLN A 82 -12.27 -12.66 11.65
C GLN A 82 -11.65 -12.35 13.02
N ALA A 83 -10.94 -11.22 13.15
CA ALA A 83 -10.29 -10.87 14.40
C ALA A 83 -11.27 -10.38 15.47
N THR A 84 -10.94 -10.73 16.70
CA THR A 84 -11.59 -10.23 17.91
C THR A 84 -10.75 -9.12 18.55
N PRO A 85 -11.36 -8.04 19.07
CA PRO A 85 -10.62 -6.99 19.77
C PRO A 85 -9.74 -7.58 20.89
N GLY A 86 -8.50 -7.09 20.98
CA GLY A 86 -7.48 -7.61 21.90
C GLY A 86 -6.52 -8.62 21.29
N GLU A 87 -6.73 -9.07 20.04
CA GLU A 87 -5.73 -9.91 19.35
C GLU A 87 -4.40 -9.17 19.15
N ASP A 88 -3.29 -9.88 19.38
CA ASP A 88 -1.95 -9.32 19.31
C ASP A 88 -1.53 -8.97 17.87
N ILE A 89 -0.90 -7.80 17.71
CA ILE A 89 -0.24 -7.37 16.47
C ILE A 89 1.27 -7.35 16.69
N SER A 90 2.03 -8.01 15.83
CA SER A 90 3.50 -8.06 15.93
C SER A 90 4.23 -7.20 14.89
N GLN A 91 5.43 -6.75 15.27
CA GLN A 91 6.42 -6.13 14.40
C GLN A 91 7.79 -6.79 14.66
N PRO A 92 8.43 -7.42 13.66
CA PRO A 92 7.92 -7.69 12.32
C PRO A 92 6.65 -8.58 12.31
N GLY A 93 6.00 -8.64 11.15
CA GLY A 93 4.89 -9.56 10.92
C GLY A 93 5.38 -11.00 10.78
N LEU A 94 4.45 -11.96 10.79
CA LEU A 94 4.73 -13.39 10.78
C LEU A 94 5.67 -13.83 9.65
N ILE A 95 5.44 -13.37 8.40
CA ILE A 95 6.27 -13.72 7.23
C ILE A 95 7.74 -13.43 7.49
N ASP A 96 8.04 -12.30 8.12
CA ASP A 96 9.40 -11.79 8.30
C ASP A 96 10.04 -12.27 9.62
N ASN A 97 9.32 -13.10 10.38
CA ASN A 97 9.81 -13.75 11.60
C ASN A 97 9.59 -15.28 11.58
N GLY A 98 9.64 -15.90 10.40
CA GLY A 98 9.57 -17.35 10.24
C GLY A 98 8.25 -17.97 10.70
N CYS A 99 7.14 -17.26 10.45
CA CYS A 99 5.78 -17.62 10.87
C CYS A 99 5.63 -17.79 12.40
N ARG A 100 6.40 -17.01 13.17
CA ARG A 100 6.29 -16.95 14.63
C ARG A 100 5.98 -15.52 15.06
N PRO A 101 5.15 -15.32 16.11
CA PRO A 101 4.94 -14.00 16.68
C PRO A 101 6.28 -13.36 17.08
N ALA A 102 6.49 -12.11 16.69
CA ALA A 102 7.65 -11.31 17.09
C ALA A 102 7.33 -10.46 18.34
N THR A 103 7.97 -9.29 18.48
CA THR A 103 7.57 -8.31 19.50
C THR A 103 6.13 -7.89 19.24
N ILE A 104 5.27 -8.00 20.26
CA ILE A 104 3.90 -7.48 20.20
C ILE A 104 3.94 -5.98 20.42
N VAL A 105 3.36 -5.23 19.47
CA VAL A 105 3.42 -3.77 19.43
C VAL A 105 2.06 -3.10 19.54
N ALA A 106 0.98 -3.84 19.33
CA ALA A 106 -0.38 -3.31 19.45
C ALA A 106 -1.40 -4.42 19.75
N ASP A 107 -2.57 -4.01 20.23
CA ASP A 107 -3.75 -4.85 20.42
C ASP A 107 -4.82 -4.44 19.40
N PHE A 108 -5.28 -5.36 18.55
CA PHE A 108 -6.34 -5.10 17.57
C PHE A 108 -7.56 -4.46 18.25
N THR A 109 -8.05 -3.35 17.70
CA THR A 109 -9.15 -2.60 18.32
C THR A 109 -10.44 -2.78 17.55
N ARG A 110 -10.44 -2.41 16.26
CA ARG A 110 -11.60 -2.52 15.38
C ARG A 110 -11.19 -2.40 13.92
N ALA A 111 -12.07 -2.86 13.05
CA ALA A 111 -11.97 -2.66 11.62
C ALA A 111 -13.29 -2.15 11.04
N VAL A 112 -13.21 -1.51 9.88
CA VAL A 112 -14.39 -1.32 9.05
C VAL A 112 -14.65 -2.63 8.34
N LYS A 113 -15.87 -3.16 8.47
CA LYS A 113 -16.26 -4.44 7.87
C LYS A 113 -16.07 -4.40 6.36
N LEU A 114 -15.44 -5.43 5.79
CA LEU A 114 -15.23 -5.52 4.33
C LEU A 114 -16.57 -5.43 3.59
N GLY A 115 -16.56 -4.77 2.44
CA GLY A 115 -17.78 -4.40 1.71
C GLY A 115 -18.41 -3.05 2.12
N ASN A 116 -17.84 -2.33 3.09
CA ASN A 116 -18.26 -0.95 3.44
C ASN A 116 -17.41 0.14 2.75
N ASN A 117 -16.88 -0.16 1.56
CA ASN A 117 -16.13 0.73 0.67
C ASN A 117 -14.69 1.11 1.11
N VAL A 118 -14.24 0.64 2.27
CA VAL A 118 -12.83 0.78 2.71
C VAL A 118 -12.34 -0.53 3.33
N ASP A 119 -11.05 -0.80 3.17
CA ASP A 119 -10.33 -1.91 3.78
C ASP A 119 -9.33 -1.34 4.78
N CYS A 120 -9.81 -1.12 6.00
CA CYS A 120 -9.01 -0.48 7.04
C CYS A 120 -9.31 -1.03 8.43
N ALA A 121 -8.30 -1.03 9.28
CA ALA A 121 -8.35 -1.42 10.66
C ALA A 121 -7.38 -0.61 11.49
N ILE A 122 -7.65 -0.59 12.80
CA ILE A 122 -6.77 0.02 13.78
C ILE A 122 -6.46 -0.94 14.93
N ALA A 123 -5.26 -0.81 15.47
CA ALA A 123 -4.80 -1.52 16.66
C ALA A 123 -4.17 -0.54 17.65
N GLN A 124 -4.53 -0.61 18.92
CA GLN A 124 -4.04 0.29 19.95
C GLN A 124 -2.57 -0.03 20.25
N VAL A 125 -1.71 0.97 20.15
CA VAL A 125 -0.26 0.83 20.35
C VAL A 125 0.05 0.49 21.80
N LYS A 126 0.91 -0.49 22.02
CA LYS A 126 1.50 -0.77 23.34
C LYS A 126 2.58 0.29 23.65
N PRO A 127 2.56 0.97 24.81
CA PRO A 127 3.51 2.03 25.13
C PRO A 127 4.97 1.63 24.95
N GLY A 128 5.76 2.50 24.32
CA GLY A 128 7.21 2.30 24.13
C GLY A 128 7.62 1.26 23.09
N THR A 129 6.67 0.65 22.38
CA THR A 129 6.97 -0.40 21.37
C THR A 129 7.14 0.15 19.95
N MET A 130 6.53 1.30 19.65
CA MET A 130 6.60 2.01 18.37
C MET A 130 6.92 3.49 18.60
N ASP A 131 7.40 4.17 17.57
CA ASP A 131 7.76 5.58 17.59
C ASP A 131 6.51 6.44 17.77
N SER A 132 6.43 7.13 18.91
CA SER A 132 5.29 7.98 19.27
C SER A 132 5.08 9.20 18.37
N THR A 133 6.06 9.56 17.51
CA THR A 133 5.98 10.67 16.55
C THR A 133 5.29 10.28 15.25
N GLY A 134 5.05 8.99 15.00
CA GLY A 134 4.48 8.51 13.74
C GLY A 134 5.48 8.45 12.58
N PHE A 135 6.79 8.46 12.86
CA PHE A 135 7.84 8.39 11.84
C PHE A 135 7.66 7.17 10.91
N ILE A 136 7.56 7.41 9.60
CA ILE A 136 7.46 6.38 8.57
C ILE A 136 8.87 6.11 8.00
N GLN A 137 9.31 4.85 8.01
CA GLN A 137 10.61 4.43 7.52
C GLN A 137 10.84 4.90 6.08
N GLY A 138 11.90 5.69 5.86
CA GLY A 138 12.29 6.21 4.54
C GLY A 138 11.53 7.46 4.07
N ILE A 139 10.47 7.88 4.78
CA ILE A 139 9.72 9.12 4.49
C ILE A 139 9.98 10.16 5.59
N GLY A 140 9.80 9.77 6.86
CA GLY A 140 9.90 10.66 8.00
C GLY A 140 8.57 10.90 8.70
N THR A 141 8.47 12.01 9.43
CA THR A 141 7.21 12.41 10.06
C THR A 141 6.27 13.03 9.02
N ILE A 142 4.99 12.70 9.12
CA ILE A 142 3.96 13.13 8.17
C ILE A 142 3.21 14.37 8.65
N SER A 143 2.37 14.94 7.79
CA SER A 143 1.40 15.93 8.25
C SER A 143 0.20 15.29 8.93
N SER A 144 -0.35 15.95 9.96
CA SER A 144 -1.66 15.62 10.50
C SER A 144 -2.83 16.05 9.59
N VAL A 145 -2.56 16.86 8.57
CA VAL A 145 -3.56 17.39 7.63
C VAL A 145 -3.68 16.47 6.42
N VAL A 146 -4.88 15.93 6.21
CA VAL A 146 -5.21 15.09 5.05
C VAL A 146 -5.29 15.93 3.79
N LYS A 147 -4.74 15.42 2.68
CA LYS A 147 -4.86 16.00 1.35
C LYS A 147 -5.81 15.17 0.49
N ALA A 148 -6.79 15.83 -0.12
CA ALA A 148 -7.69 15.16 -1.06
C ALA A 148 -6.91 14.65 -2.30
N PRO A 149 -7.22 13.42 -2.78
CA PRO A 149 -6.57 12.88 -3.97
C PRO A 149 -6.99 13.69 -5.20
N SER A 150 -6.03 13.96 -6.08
CA SER A 150 -6.22 14.60 -7.38
C SER A 150 -5.38 13.88 -8.42
N VAL A 151 -5.88 13.78 -9.65
CA VAL A 151 -5.10 13.24 -10.78
C VAL A 151 -3.85 14.10 -10.96
N GLY A 152 -2.70 13.47 -11.21
CA GLY A 152 -1.41 14.16 -11.35
C GLY A 152 -0.71 14.47 -10.03
N LEU A 153 -1.34 14.26 -8.87
CA LEU A 153 -0.68 14.45 -7.57
C LEU A 153 0.48 13.46 -7.41
N ALA A 154 1.69 13.99 -7.23
CA ALA A 154 2.86 13.21 -6.86
C ALA A 154 2.69 12.66 -5.44
N VAL A 155 2.95 11.36 -5.29
CA VAL A 155 2.75 10.60 -4.06
C VAL A 155 3.91 9.67 -3.78
N GLU A 156 4.05 9.29 -2.52
CA GLU A 156 5.03 8.31 -2.06
C GLU A 156 4.41 7.43 -0.98
N LYS A 157 5.01 6.26 -0.76
CA LYS A 157 4.60 5.32 0.29
C LYS A 157 5.81 4.55 0.79
N SER A 158 5.71 4.05 2.01
CA SER A 158 6.65 3.08 2.57
C SER A 158 5.94 1.79 2.95
N GLY A 159 6.47 0.63 2.55
CA GLY A 159 5.84 -0.67 2.72
C GLY A 159 6.84 -1.81 2.90
N ARG A 160 6.37 -2.92 3.49
CA ARG A 160 7.23 -4.05 3.89
C ARG A 160 8.05 -4.63 2.73
N THR A 161 7.49 -4.65 1.52
CA THR A 161 8.04 -5.42 0.39
C THR A 161 8.87 -4.53 -0.51
N THR A 162 8.31 -3.41 -0.95
CA THR A 162 8.99 -2.53 -1.91
C THR A 162 9.73 -1.36 -1.25
N GLY A 163 9.61 -1.20 0.08
CA GLY A 163 10.19 -0.08 0.80
C GLY A 163 9.57 1.25 0.39
N THR A 164 10.40 2.29 0.30
CA THR A 164 9.96 3.63 -0.10
C THR A 164 9.92 3.75 -1.62
N THR A 165 8.75 4.09 -2.17
CA THR A 165 8.55 4.30 -3.61
C THR A 165 7.76 5.57 -3.85
N THR A 166 7.94 6.14 -5.04
CA THR A 166 7.24 7.33 -5.50
C THR A 166 6.42 7.03 -6.75
N GLY A 167 5.37 7.81 -6.97
CA GLY A 167 4.47 7.65 -8.11
C GLY A 167 3.55 8.86 -8.26
N THR A 168 2.57 8.73 -9.13
CA THR A 168 1.59 9.78 -9.43
C THR A 168 0.19 9.18 -9.51
N ILE A 169 -0.80 9.87 -8.96
CA ILE A 169 -2.19 9.44 -9.06
C ILE A 169 -2.66 9.54 -10.53
N GLY A 170 -3.04 8.40 -11.10
CA GLY A 170 -3.54 8.29 -12.47
C GLY A 170 -5.06 8.35 -12.58
N SER A 171 -5.78 7.89 -11.55
CA SER A 171 -7.26 7.94 -11.52
C SER A 171 -7.80 8.17 -10.11
N ILE A 172 -8.89 8.92 -10.03
CA ILE A 172 -9.69 9.17 -8.82
C ILE A 172 -11.15 8.84 -9.09
N HIS A 173 -11.99 8.82 -8.04
CA HIS A 173 -13.41 8.45 -8.16
C HIS A 173 -13.61 7.09 -8.87
N THR A 174 -12.66 6.18 -8.69
CA THR A 174 -12.61 4.92 -9.45
C THR A 174 -13.47 3.87 -8.79
N SER A 175 -14.36 3.24 -9.55
CA SER A 175 -15.00 1.99 -9.16
C SER A 175 -14.12 0.83 -9.58
N VAL A 176 -13.93 -0.15 -8.70
CA VAL A 176 -13.08 -1.31 -8.95
C VAL A 176 -13.71 -2.56 -8.35
N ASN A 177 -13.50 -3.69 -9.01
CA ASN A 177 -13.82 -5.01 -8.50
C ASN A 177 -12.53 -5.67 -8.00
N VAL A 178 -12.42 -5.87 -6.69
CA VAL A 178 -11.21 -6.41 -6.05
C VAL A 178 -11.46 -7.84 -5.59
N GLN A 179 -10.57 -8.74 -6.00
CA GLN A 179 -10.59 -10.13 -5.59
C GLN A 179 -9.89 -10.31 -4.24
N TYR A 180 -10.58 -10.96 -3.32
CA TYR A 180 -10.07 -11.43 -2.03
C TYR A 180 -10.06 -12.96 -2.00
N GLN A 181 -9.35 -13.52 -1.03
CA GLN A 181 -9.39 -14.94 -0.70
C GLN A 181 -9.79 -15.09 0.77
N ILE A 182 -10.65 -16.05 1.14
CA ILE A 182 -11.25 -16.14 2.50
C ILE A 182 -10.20 -16.25 3.61
N ARG A 183 -9.07 -16.88 3.32
CA ARG A 183 -7.90 -16.92 4.20
C ARG A 183 -6.69 -16.64 3.35
N CYS A 184 -5.68 -16.10 3.98
CA CYS A 184 -4.43 -15.89 3.30
C CYS A 184 -3.84 -17.21 2.78
N GLY A 185 -3.54 -17.23 1.48
CA GLY A 185 -3.05 -18.40 0.74
C GLY A 185 -4.05 -19.56 0.60
N GLN A 186 -5.26 -19.47 1.16
CA GLN A 186 -6.19 -20.61 1.21
C GLN A 186 -7.67 -20.23 1.08
N GLY A 187 -8.44 -21.12 0.45
CA GLY A 187 -9.89 -21.01 0.37
C GLY A 187 -10.38 -20.31 -0.90
N LYS A 188 -11.71 -20.14 -0.96
CA LYS A 188 -12.40 -19.64 -2.15
C LYS A 188 -12.09 -18.16 -2.36
N LYS A 189 -11.87 -17.78 -3.61
CA LYS A 189 -11.78 -16.38 -4.03
C LYS A 189 -13.18 -15.78 -4.15
N TYR A 190 -13.32 -14.52 -3.75
CA TYR A 190 -14.55 -13.75 -3.87
C TYR A 190 -14.23 -12.31 -4.25
N VAL A 191 -15.21 -11.57 -4.75
CA VAL A 191 -15.01 -10.21 -5.25
C VAL A 191 -15.81 -9.24 -4.40
N ILE A 192 -15.21 -8.11 -4.04
CA ILE A 192 -15.88 -6.97 -3.42
C ILE A 192 -15.74 -5.78 -4.36
N SER A 193 -16.85 -5.09 -4.62
CA SER A 193 -16.86 -3.84 -5.37
C SER A 193 -16.59 -2.66 -4.44
N TYR A 194 -15.71 -1.78 -4.89
CA TYR A 194 -15.39 -0.51 -4.24
C TYR A 194 -15.67 0.63 -5.21
N THR A 195 -16.00 1.79 -4.68
CA THR A 195 -16.24 3.04 -5.40
C THR A 195 -15.40 4.14 -4.79
N ASN A 196 -15.19 5.25 -5.50
CA ASN A 196 -14.42 6.38 -4.96
C ASN A 196 -12.94 6.04 -4.65
N GLN A 197 -12.32 5.10 -5.36
CA GLN A 197 -10.94 4.67 -5.08
C GLN A 197 -9.90 5.52 -5.82
N VAL A 198 -8.70 5.58 -5.24
CA VAL A 198 -7.52 6.25 -5.79
C VAL A 198 -6.64 5.21 -6.46
N ILE A 199 -6.18 5.51 -7.68
CA ILE A 199 -5.37 4.59 -8.48
C ILE A 199 -4.04 5.25 -8.85
N ILE A 200 -2.96 4.49 -8.69
CA ILE A 200 -1.62 4.84 -9.15
C ILE A 200 -1.24 3.81 -10.21
N ASN A 201 -1.03 4.26 -11.44
CA ASN A 201 -0.65 3.39 -12.56
C ASN A 201 0.87 3.25 -12.61
N SER A 202 1.38 2.19 -11.98
CA SER A 202 2.80 1.89 -11.89
C SER A 202 3.00 0.41 -11.59
N SER A 203 3.99 -0.21 -12.24
CA SER A 203 4.42 -1.59 -11.97
C SER A 203 5.44 -1.71 -10.84
N SER A 204 5.93 -0.58 -10.30
CA SER A 204 6.97 -0.55 -9.27
C SER A 204 6.55 0.16 -7.98
N PHE A 205 5.35 0.77 -7.95
CA PHE A 205 4.90 1.51 -6.77
C PHE A 205 4.56 0.60 -5.59
N SER A 206 4.04 -0.60 -5.83
CA SER A 206 3.72 -1.54 -4.77
C SER A 206 3.78 -2.98 -5.22
N ALA A 207 3.96 -3.89 -4.26
CA ALA A 207 3.79 -5.32 -4.45
C ALA A 207 3.03 -5.94 -3.26
N GLY A 208 2.77 -7.25 -3.35
CA GLY A 208 2.15 -7.98 -2.25
C GLY A 208 2.95 -7.84 -0.94
N GLY A 209 2.25 -7.48 0.13
CA GLY A 209 2.84 -7.10 1.42
C GLY A 209 2.83 -5.61 1.74
N ASP A 210 2.72 -4.75 0.75
CA ASP A 210 2.59 -3.30 0.98
C ASP A 210 1.16 -2.90 1.38
N SER A 211 0.22 -3.85 1.40
CA SER A 211 -1.10 -3.68 2.00
C SER A 211 -0.99 -3.04 3.38
N GLY A 212 -1.68 -1.93 3.57
CA GLY A 212 -1.70 -1.14 4.80
C GLY A 212 -0.74 0.04 4.78
N SER A 213 0.12 0.18 3.75
CA SER A 213 0.96 1.37 3.58
C SER A 213 0.11 2.63 3.43
N LEU A 214 0.47 3.66 4.20
CA LEU A 214 -0.06 5.00 3.97
C LEU A 214 0.59 5.58 2.70
N ILE A 215 -0.24 6.08 1.79
CA ILE A 215 0.18 6.87 0.64
C ILE A 215 0.05 8.33 1.02
N VAL A 216 1.16 9.06 0.94
CA VAL A 216 1.25 10.49 1.27
C VAL A 216 1.64 11.31 0.03
N SER A 217 1.41 12.62 0.07
CA SER A 217 1.89 13.51 -0.99
C SER A 217 3.42 13.56 -1.00
N ASN A 218 4.04 13.40 -2.18
CA ASN A 218 5.49 13.48 -2.34
C ASN A 218 5.93 14.95 -2.44
N ASN A 219 6.09 15.57 -1.28
CA ASN A 219 6.63 16.91 -1.07
C ASN A 219 7.08 16.99 0.40
N SER A 220 7.68 18.10 0.81
CA SER A 220 8.18 18.30 2.17
C SER A 220 7.14 18.16 3.30
N CYS A 221 5.86 18.07 2.95
CA CYS A 221 4.74 18.05 3.88
C CYS A 221 4.17 16.65 4.13
N HIS A 222 4.38 15.69 3.22
CA HIS A 222 3.93 14.29 3.38
C HIS A 222 2.49 14.16 3.90
N GLN A 223 1.53 14.87 3.29
CA GLN A 223 0.13 14.84 3.71
C GLN A 223 -0.51 13.48 3.37
N PRO A 224 -1.27 12.84 4.29
CA PRO A 224 -2.03 11.62 4.01
C PRO A 224 -3.00 11.78 2.83
N VAL A 225 -2.98 10.84 1.88
CA VAL A 225 -3.83 10.87 0.67
C VAL A 225 -4.70 9.63 0.53
N ALA A 226 -4.09 8.44 0.54
CA ALA A 226 -4.80 7.17 0.41
C ALA A 226 -4.19 6.06 1.29
N LEU A 227 -4.96 5.01 1.59
CA LEU A 227 -4.49 3.79 2.25
C LEU A 227 -4.43 2.67 1.21
N LEU A 228 -3.24 2.16 0.91
CA LEU A 228 -3.05 1.06 -0.04
C LEU A 228 -3.75 -0.20 0.47
N PHE A 229 -4.57 -0.85 -0.35
CA PHE A 229 -5.22 -2.12 0.00
C PHE A 229 -5.25 -3.20 -1.09
N ALA A 230 -5.07 -2.81 -2.35
CA ALA A 230 -5.14 -3.73 -3.48
C ALA A 230 -4.28 -3.26 -4.64
N GLY A 231 -4.09 -4.13 -5.63
CA GLY A 231 -3.37 -3.79 -6.85
C GLY A 231 -3.36 -4.90 -7.87
N SER A 232 -2.57 -4.70 -8.91
CA SER A 232 -2.22 -5.68 -9.94
C SER A 232 -0.73 -5.56 -10.25
N SER A 233 -0.26 -6.24 -11.30
CA SER A 233 1.12 -6.11 -11.77
C SER A 233 1.47 -4.70 -12.30
N SER A 234 0.48 -3.85 -12.59
CA SER A 234 0.67 -2.53 -13.20
C SER A 234 -0.06 -1.39 -12.51
N THR A 235 -0.74 -1.66 -11.40
CA THR A 235 -1.63 -0.70 -10.73
C THR A 235 -1.67 -0.89 -9.22
N THR A 236 -1.70 0.20 -8.47
CA THR A 236 -1.98 0.23 -7.04
C THR A 236 -3.31 0.92 -6.78
N ILE A 237 -4.09 0.39 -5.84
CA ILE A 237 -5.39 0.90 -5.42
C ILE A 237 -5.34 1.30 -3.95
N GLY A 238 -5.78 2.51 -3.66
CA GLY A 238 -5.90 3.01 -2.29
C GLY A 238 -7.29 3.56 -1.96
N ASN A 239 -7.74 3.32 -0.73
CA ASN A 239 -8.92 3.98 -0.18
C ASN A 239 -8.59 5.45 0.14
N PRO A 240 -9.41 6.44 -0.23
CA PRO A 240 -9.16 7.83 0.16
C PRO A 240 -9.14 7.99 1.68
N ILE A 241 -8.13 8.67 2.22
CA ILE A 241 -7.95 8.79 3.67
C ILE A 241 -9.10 9.51 4.37
N GLY A 242 -9.72 10.50 3.70
CA GLY A 242 -10.90 11.16 4.24
C GLY A 242 -12.06 10.18 4.50
N GLU A 243 -12.25 9.20 3.61
CA GLU A 243 -13.29 8.17 3.79
C GLU A 243 -12.89 7.14 4.85
N VAL A 244 -11.62 6.75 4.89
CA VAL A 244 -11.07 5.86 5.94
C VAL A 244 -11.31 6.44 7.33
N LEU A 245 -10.94 7.69 7.58
CA LEU A 245 -11.17 8.34 8.88
C LEU A 245 -12.66 8.47 9.23
N SER A 246 -13.48 8.84 8.24
CA SER A 246 -14.94 8.95 8.40
C SER A 246 -15.56 7.61 8.81
N LYS A 247 -15.19 6.51 8.15
CA LYS A 247 -15.71 5.16 8.41
C LYS A 247 -15.18 4.56 9.71
N LEU A 248 -13.92 4.82 10.07
CA LEU A 248 -13.37 4.39 11.36
C LEU A 248 -13.99 5.14 12.55
N GLY A 249 -14.39 6.40 12.34
CA GLY A 249 -15.03 7.24 13.34
C GLY A 249 -14.17 7.46 14.60
N GLY A 250 -14.81 7.97 15.66
CA GLY A 250 -14.17 8.08 16.98
C GLY A 250 -13.15 9.22 17.11
N GLY A 251 -13.22 10.25 16.26
CA GLY A 251 -12.38 11.44 16.37
C GLY A 251 -10.90 11.19 16.10
N LEU A 252 -10.58 10.19 15.26
CA LEU A 252 -9.20 9.86 14.89
C LEU A 252 -8.59 10.94 13.99
N SER A 253 -7.36 11.32 14.28
CA SER A 253 -6.49 12.15 13.44
C SER A 253 -5.10 11.54 13.33
N PHE A 254 -4.35 11.93 12.30
CA PHE A 254 -2.95 11.49 12.15
C PHE A 254 -2.05 12.17 13.17
N VAL A 255 -1.13 11.40 13.73
CA VAL A 255 0.00 11.96 14.48
C VAL A 255 1.02 12.50 13.48
N GLY A 256 1.37 13.77 13.60
CA GLY A 256 2.24 14.44 12.65
C GLY A 256 2.32 15.95 12.86
N GLY A 257 3.16 16.61 12.08
CA GLY A 257 3.31 18.06 12.08
C GLY A 257 2.16 18.76 11.36
N THR A 258 1.95 20.05 11.64
CA THR A 258 1.10 20.90 10.79
C THR A 258 1.94 21.48 9.67
N CYS A 259 1.43 21.37 8.45
CA CYS A 259 2.03 22.03 7.31
C CYS A 259 1.80 23.53 7.40
N SER A 260 2.81 24.29 7.83
CA SER A 260 2.85 25.72 7.53
C SER A 260 3.21 25.82 6.06
N VAL A 261 2.21 26.06 5.20
CA VAL A 261 2.49 26.59 3.87
C VAL A 261 3.00 28.02 4.10
N THR A 262 4.28 28.16 4.40
CA THR A 262 4.92 29.47 4.27
C THR A 262 4.71 29.84 2.81
N THR A 263 4.08 31.00 2.58
CA THR A 263 3.85 31.63 1.28
C THR A 263 5.15 32.01 0.54
N ALA A 264 6.18 31.17 0.64
CA ALA A 264 7.44 31.27 -0.08
C ALA A 264 7.39 30.54 -1.44
N SER A 265 6.28 29.86 -1.78
CA SER A 265 6.15 29.11 -3.03
C SER A 265 5.65 29.92 -4.22
N ALA A 266 5.30 31.21 -4.05
CA ALA A 266 4.98 32.06 -5.20
C ALA A 266 6.21 32.35 -6.10
N GLN A 267 7.44 32.11 -5.61
CA GLN A 267 8.68 32.37 -6.35
C GLN A 267 9.50 31.10 -6.67
N ALA A 268 9.10 29.94 -6.16
CA ALA A 268 9.79 28.66 -6.46
C ALA A 268 9.17 27.88 -7.63
N GLN A 269 7.99 28.30 -8.13
CA GLN A 269 7.32 27.69 -9.28
C GLN A 269 7.98 28.04 -10.64
N GLU A 270 8.94 28.97 -10.69
CA GLU A 270 9.62 29.34 -11.95
C GLU A 270 10.87 28.52 -12.28
N LEU A 271 11.36 27.66 -11.37
CA LEU A 271 12.65 26.96 -11.54
C LEU A 271 12.58 25.44 -11.64
N SER A 272 11.39 24.84 -11.57
CA SER A 272 11.18 23.45 -11.96
C SER A 272 10.29 23.44 -13.19
N GLY A 273 10.83 23.03 -14.34
CA GLY A 273 10.07 22.81 -15.58
C GLY A 273 9.05 21.66 -15.50
N VAL A 274 8.50 21.40 -14.31
CA VAL A 274 7.38 20.50 -14.07
C VAL A 274 6.13 21.29 -14.43
N GLN A 275 5.62 21.08 -15.64
CA GLN A 275 4.28 21.53 -16.00
C GLN A 275 3.32 21.01 -14.93
N SER A 276 2.70 21.92 -14.18
CA SER A 276 1.64 21.58 -13.26
C SER A 276 0.53 20.90 -14.06
N PHE A 277 0.24 19.65 -13.71
CA PHE A 277 -0.96 18.96 -14.15
C PHE A 277 -2.16 19.71 -13.55
N ASP A 278 -2.66 20.72 -14.26
CA ASP A 278 -3.74 21.59 -13.79
C ASP A 278 -4.88 21.55 -14.81
N LEU A 279 -5.71 20.52 -14.69
CA LEU A 279 -6.88 20.37 -15.55
C LEU A 279 -7.93 21.43 -15.17
N PRO A 280 -8.56 22.11 -16.14
CA PRO A 280 -9.61 23.08 -15.84
C PRO A 280 -10.72 22.45 -14.99
N GLN A 281 -11.00 23.02 -13.80
CA GLN A 281 -11.96 22.44 -12.84
C GLN A 281 -13.34 22.19 -13.47
N GLN A 282 -13.82 23.10 -14.33
CA GLN A 282 -15.09 22.93 -15.03
C GLN A 282 -15.10 21.69 -15.94
N ALA A 283 -13.99 21.39 -16.60
CA ALA A 283 -13.85 20.20 -17.44
C ALA A 283 -13.80 18.93 -16.59
N VAL A 284 -13.12 18.98 -15.44
CA VAL A 284 -13.10 17.87 -14.46
C VAL A 284 -14.50 17.60 -13.91
N ASP A 285 -15.25 18.64 -13.55
CA ASP A 285 -16.62 18.50 -13.04
C ASP A 285 -17.57 17.95 -14.11
N HIS A 286 -17.39 18.36 -15.37
CA HIS A 286 -18.11 17.80 -16.50
C HIS A 286 -17.81 16.31 -16.67
N ALA A 287 -16.54 15.93 -16.78
CA ALA A 287 -16.12 14.55 -16.91
C ALA A 287 -16.59 13.66 -15.73
N ARG A 288 -16.58 14.20 -14.51
CA ARG A 288 -17.12 13.53 -13.33
C ARG A 288 -18.62 13.24 -13.45
N ARG A 289 -19.42 14.18 -13.95
CA ARG A 289 -20.86 13.95 -14.17
C ARG A 289 -21.11 12.87 -15.22
N VAL A 290 -20.40 12.94 -16.34
CA VAL A 290 -20.50 11.94 -17.42
C VAL A 290 -20.10 10.55 -16.90
N LEU A 291 -19.00 10.46 -16.15
CA LEU A 291 -18.57 9.23 -15.48
C LEU A 291 -19.69 8.67 -14.61
N GLU A 292 -20.27 9.48 -13.73
CA GLU A 292 -21.28 8.99 -12.78
C GLU A 292 -22.55 8.50 -13.46
N GLN A 293 -23.00 9.18 -14.53
CA GLN A 293 -24.16 8.76 -15.32
C GLN A 293 -23.94 7.44 -16.05
N ASN A 294 -22.70 7.12 -16.43
CA ASN A 294 -22.37 5.96 -17.26
C ASN A 294 -21.67 4.83 -16.49
N ARG A 295 -21.36 5.03 -15.20
CA ARG A 295 -20.56 4.13 -14.37
C ARG A 295 -21.11 2.71 -14.34
N HIS A 296 -22.41 2.56 -14.08
CA HIS A 296 -23.06 1.25 -13.99
C HIS A 296 -22.97 0.49 -15.31
N ASP A 297 -23.27 1.15 -16.43
CA ASP A 297 -23.17 0.55 -17.76
C ASP A 297 -21.74 0.08 -18.05
N LEU A 298 -20.75 0.98 -17.90
CA LEU A 298 -19.35 0.66 -18.16
C LEU A 298 -18.84 -0.50 -17.27
N MET A 299 -19.16 -0.49 -15.97
CA MET A 299 -18.78 -1.57 -15.04
C MET A 299 -19.48 -2.89 -15.32
N SER A 300 -20.63 -2.89 -16.01
CA SER A 300 -21.35 -4.11 -16.37
C SER A 300 -20.79 -4.83 -17.61
N ARG A 301 -19.92 -4.14 -18.37
CA ARG A 301 -19.35 -4.69 -19.61
C ARG A 301 -18.35 -5.81 -19.29
N PRO A 302 -18.44 -6.98 -19.96
CA PRO A 302 -17.50 -8.08 -19.75
C PRO A 302 -16.04 -7.64 -19.94
N GLY A 303 -15.16 -8.06 -19.03
CA GLY A 303 -13.74 -7.71 -19.05
C GLY A 303 -13.40 -6.36 -18.41
N VAL A 304 -14.37 -5.54 -18.00
CA VAL A 304 -14.09 -4.29 -17.26
C VAL A 304 -13.83 -4.60 -15.78
N LEU A 305 -12.65 -4.20 -15.30
CA LEU A 305 -12.20 -4.35 -13.92
C LEU A 305 -12.48 -3.11 -13.07
N GLY A 306 -12.50 -1.94 -13.72
CA GLY A 306 -12.74 -0.67 -13.05
C GLY A 306 -12.97 0.50 -14.00
N VAL A 307 -13.60 1.56 -13.49
CA VAL A 307 -13.88 2.79 -14.23
C VAL A 307 -13.70 4.00 -13.32
N GLY A 308 -12.94 5.00 -13.76
CA GLY A 308 -12.63 6.18 -12.96
C GLY A 308 -12.37 7.43 -13.78
N LEU A 309 -12.05 8.52 -13.10
CA LEU A 309 -11.70 9.80 -13.68
C LEU A 309 -10.18 9.97 -13.67
N GLY A 310 -9.60 10.20 -14.84
CA GLY A 310 -8.18 10.49 -15.03
C GLY A 310 -7.98 11.56 -16.10
N ALA A 311 -6.93 11.39 -16.90
CA ALA A 311 -6.67 12.23 -18.06
C ALA A 311 -6.20 11.43 -19.28
N THR A 312 -6.22 12.12 -20.41
CA THR A 312 -5.56 11.69 -21.66
C THR A 312 -4.07 11.44 -21.45
N GLU A 313 -3.44 10.71 -22.36
CA GLU A 313 -2.03 10.30 -22.23
C GLU A 313 -1.05 11.47 -22.16
N ASP A 314 -1.37 12.55 -22.86
CA ASP A 314 -0.65 13.82 -22.84
C ASP A 314 -1.01 14.70 -21.64
N ASN A 315 -1.86 14.20 -20.74
CA ASN A 315 -2.30 14.87 -19.53
C ASN A 315 -3.02 16.22 -19.76
N SER A 316 -3.51 16.49 -20.98
CA SER A 316 -4.06 17.79 -21.36
C SER A 316 -5.56 17.93 -21.08
N THR A 317 -6.30 16.82 -21.03
CA THR A 317 -7.76 16.84 -20.83
C THR A 317 -8.25 15.75 -19.88
N PRO A 318 -9.31 16.01 -19.07
CA PRO A 318 -9.93 14.97 -18.26
C PRO A 318 -10.51 13.85 -19.14
N ALA A 319 -10.36 12.61 -18.70
CA ALA A 319 -10.82 11.42 -19.43
C ALA A 319 -11.46 10.41 -18.47
N ILE A 320 -12.35 9.57 -19.01
CA ILE A 320 -12.85 8.38 -18.32
C ILE A 320 -11.85 7.26 -18.56
N LEU A 321 -11.24 6.76 -17.48
CA LEU A 321 -10.33 5.63 -17.54
C LEU A 321 -11.12 4.34 -17.34
N VAL A 322 -10.98 3.40 -18.26
CA VAL A 322 -11.59 2.08 -18.18
C VAL A 322 -10.47 1.04 -18.08
N TYR A 323 -10.40 0.38 -16.92
CA TYR A 323 -9.45 -0.69 -16.65
C TYR A 323 -10.02 -2.00 -17.19
N VAL A 324 -9.29 -2.66 -18.08
CA VAL A 324 -9.72 -3.86 -18.79
C VAL A 324 -8.79 -5.01 -18.49
N ASP A 325 -9.39 -6.17 -18.21
CA ASP A 325 -8.67 -7.42 -17.94
C ASP A 325 -7.94 -7.88 -19.21
N GLN A 326 -6.62 -7.78 -19.18
CA GLN A 326 -5.76 -8.20 -20.27
C GLN A 326 -5.65 -9.73 -20.38
N THR A 327 -6.02 -10.46 -19.33
CA THR A 327 -6.01 -11.93 -19.30
C THR A 327 -7.32 -12.52 -19.83
N SER A 328 -8.37 -11.68 -19.94
CA SER A 328 -9.67 -12.07 -20.49
C SER A 328 -9.61 -12.23 -22.00
N SER A 329 -10.17 -13.34 -22.51
CA SER A 329 -10.41 -13.54 -23.94
C SER A 329 -11.56 -12.69 -24.49
N VAL A 330 -12.38 -12.11 -23.61
CA VAL A 330 -13.48 -11.20 -23.95
C VAL A 330 -13.01 -9.77 -23.72
N GLN A 331 -13.03 -8.97 -24.79
CA GLN A 331 -12.67 -7.55 -24.76
C GLN A 331 -13.94 -6.69 -24.85
N PRO A 332 -14.14 -5.72 -23.95
CA PRO A 332 -15.33 -4.87 -23.97
C PRO A 332 -15.31 -3.98 -25.21
N GLN A 333 -16.44 -3.87 -25.90
CA GLN A 333 -16.65 -2.81 -26.87
C GLN A 333 -16.85 -1.51 -26.08
N LEU A 334 -16.03 -0.49 -26.33
CA LEU A 334 -16.10 0.82 -25.66
C LEU A 334 -16.09 1.92 -26.73
N PRO A 335 -16.90 2.99 -26.58
CA PRO A 335 -16.84 4.12 -27.49
C PRO A 335 -15.53 4.91 -27.27
N GLN A 336 -15.15 5.75 -28.23
CA GLN A 336 -13.97 6.61 -28.11
C GLN A 336 -14.16 7.74 -27.10
N ASP A 337 -15.40 8.22 -26.96
CA ASP A 337 -15.82 9.21 -25.98
C ASP A 337 -17.29 8.99 -25.58
N ILE A 338 -17.67 9.57 -24.45
CA ILE A 338 -19.08 9.70 -24.04
C ILE A 338 -19.30 11.16 -23.71
N ASP A 339 -20.31 11.79 -24.31
CA ASP A 339 -20.63 13.20 -24.10
C ASP A 339 -19.41 14.12 -24.24
N ARG A 340 -18.54 13.87 -25.23
CA ARG A 340 -17.29 14.61 -25.48
C ARG A 340 -16.23 14.45 -24.38
N VAL A 341 -16.34 13.44 -23.53
CA VAL A 341 -15.31 13.05 -22.58
C VAL A 341 -14.59 11.82 -23.13
N PRO A 342 -13.30 11.93 -23.48
CA PRO A 342 -12.55 10.80 -24.02
C PRO A 342 -12.55 9.59 -23.08
N ILE A 343 -12.63 8.39 -23.65
CA ILE A 343 -12.36 7.14 -22.95
C ILE A 343 -10.92 6.72 -23.21
N ARG A 344 -10.21 6.40 -22.13
CA ARG A 344 -8.89 5.80 -22.18
C ARG A 344 -8.95 4.40 -21.60
N ILE A 345 -8.50 3.43 -22.37
CA ILE A 345 -8.45 2.03 -21.95
C ILE A 345 -7.08 1.77 -21.31
N ILE A 346 -7.07 1.14 -20.15
CA ILE A 346 -5.86 0.70 -19.46
C ILE A 346 -5.94 -0.82 -19.26
N PHE A 347 -5.06 -1.55 -19.93
CA PHE A 347 -4.95 -3.00 -19.78
C PHE A 347 -4.20 -3.36 -18.50
N THR A 348 -4.76 -4.30 -17.73
CA THR A 348 -4.17 -4.75 -16.47
C THR A 348 -4.68 -6.14 -16.10
N ASP A 349 -3.99 -6.80 -15.17
CA ASP A 349 -4.46 -8.06 -14.58
C ASP A 349 -5.55 -7.78 -13.53
N PRO A 350 -6.37 -8.78 -13.15
CA PRO A 350 -7.38 -8.62 -12.10
C PRO A 350 -6.81 -8.00 -10.83
N PHE A 351 -7.57 -7.06 -10.25
CA PHE A 351 -7.18 -6.44 -8.99
C PHE A 351 -7.33 -7.40 -7.82
N ILE A 352 -6.30 -7.51 -6.99
CA ILE A 352 -6.23 -8.43 -5.86
C ILE A 352 -5.86 -7.65 -4.60
N ALA A 353 -6.53 -7.97 -3.50
CA ALA A 353 -6.04 -7.63 -2.16
C ALA A 353 -5.01 -8.69 -1.74
N TYR A 354 -3.75 -8.24 -1.54
CA TYR A 354 -2.60 -9.12 -1.29
C TYR A 354 -2.56 -9.66 0.13
#